data_AF-C0CM93-F1
#
_entry.id   AF-C0CM93-F1
#
_cell.length_a   1.000
_cell.length_b   1.000
_cell.length_c   1.000
_cell.angle_alpha   90.00
_cell.angle_beta   90.00
_cell.angle_gamma   90.00
#
_symmetry.space_group_name_H-M   'P 1'
#
loop_
_entity.id
_entity.type
_entity.pdbx_description
1 polymer ?
#
loop_
_entity_poly.entity_id
_entity_poly.type
_entity_poly.pdbx_seq_one_letter_code
_entity_poly.pdbx_strand_id
1 'polypeptide(L)'
;MYYKKGDEFMSFSIRLTPEEKSLAESYAKLHSLSVGEAFKRALFERIEDEYDIVVADEAYKEYLDSGCKSTPIADFWRELDDEIQC
;
A
#
# COMPACT_ATOMS: atom_id res chain seq x y z
N MET A 1 11.76 -7.13 -9.02
CA MET A 1 12.06 -5.69 -8.91
C MET A 1 11.58 -5.00 -10.17
N TYR A 2 10.26 -4.91 -10.31
CA TYR A 2 9.65 -4.18 -11.41
C TYR A 2 9.56 -2.72 -10.96
N TYR A 3 10.32 -1.86 -11.63
CA TYR A 3 9.86 -0.63 -12.27
C TYR A 3 11.07 -0.01 -12.97
N LYS A 4 11.13 -0.21 -14.29
CA LYS A 4 11.86 0.68 -15.19
C LYS A 4 11.11 0.76 -16.51
N LYS A 5 10.31 1.82 -16.68
CA LYS A 5 10.21 2.56 -17.95
C LYS A 5 9.41 3.86 -17.76
N GLY A 6 10.09 5.00 -17.91
CA GLY A 6 9.47 6.30 -18.18
C GLY A 6 8.98 7.08 -16.95
N ASP A 7 9.90 7.55 -16.10
CA ASP A 7 9.53 8.45 -15.00
C ASP A 7 9.49 9.90 -15.55
N GLU A 8 8.32 10.36 -15.97
CA GLU A 8 8.05 11.80 -15.98
C GLU A 8 8.02 12.24 -14.51
N PHE A 9 9.12 12.82 -14.03
CA PHE A 9 9.19 13.36 -12.66
C PHE A 9 8.17 14.49 -12.50
N MET A 10 6.97 14.15 -12.03
CA MET A 10 5.96 15.14 -11.66
C MET A 10 6.39 15.81 -10.35
N SER A 11 6.71 17.10 -10.42
CA SER A 11 6.96 17.92 -9.25
C SER A 11 5.65 18.52 -8.74
N PHE A 12 5.33 18.31 -7.47
CA PHE A 12 4.25 18.99 -6.78
C PHE A 12 4.83 19.96 -5.74
N SER A 13 4.18 21.12 -5.58
CA SER A 13 4.58 22.13 -4.59
C SER A 13 3.55 22.20 -3.48
N ILE A 14 3.99 22.01 -2.24
CA ILE A 14 3.16 22.13 -1.04
C ILE A 14 3.62 23.37 -0.28
N ARG A 15 2.65 24.16 0.18
CA ARG A 15 2.92 25.29 1.10
C ARG A 15 2.81 24.77 2.52
N LEU A 16 3.84 25.03 3.32
CA LEU A 16 3.91 24.65 4.73
C LEU A 16 4.06 25.90 5.58
N THR A 17 3.48 25.88 6.79
CA THR A 17 3.84 26.85 7.83
C THR A 17 5.26 26.58 8.35
N PRO A 18 5.89 27.55 9.04
CA PRO A 18 7.19 27.32 9.69
C PRO A 18 7.18 26.12 10.66
N GLU A 19 6.08 25.93 11.39
CA GLU A 19 5.91 24.85 12.36
C GLU A 19 5.81 23.49 11.68
N GLU A 20 4.98 23.37 10.63
CA GLU A 20 4.82 22.14 9.84
C GLU A 20 6.15 21.73 9.19
N LYS A 21 6.88 22.71 8.64
CA LYS A 21 8.20 22.48 8.06
C LYS A 21 9.20 21.96 9.10
N SER A 22 9.24 22.57 10.29
CA SER A 22 10.13 22.16 11.36
C SER A 22 9.84 20.73 11.83
N LEU A 23 8.56 20.37 11.93
CA LEU A 23 8.13 19.01 12.25
C LEU A 23 8.58 18.01 11.17
N ALA A 24 8.30 18.31 9.90
CA ALA A 24 8.68 17.44 8.78
C ALA A 24 10.20 17.26 8.66
N GLU A 25 10.98 18.31 8.87
CA GLU A 25 12.45 18.25 8.89
C GLU A 25 12.98 17.40 10.06
N SER A 26 12.38 17.52 11.25
CA SER A 26 12.78 16.72 12.42
C SER A 26 12.53 15.22 12.20
N TYR A 27 11.38 14.87 11.61
CA TYR A 27 11.02 13.51 11.23
C TYR A 27 11.98 12.97 10.16
N ALA A 28 12.17 13.72 9.06
CA ALA A 28 13.06 13.32 7.98
C ALA A 28 14.51 13.09 8.49
N LYS A 29 15.00 13.96 9.38
CA LYS A 29 16.33 13.82 10.01
C LYS A 29 16.44 12.57 10.89
N LEU A 30 15.41 12.28 11.70
CA LEU A 30 15.38 11.08 12.55
C LEU A 30 15.48 9.80 11.71
N HIS A 31 14.81 9.77 10.56
CA HIS A 31 14.75 8.62 9.67
C HIS A 31 15.81 8.63 8.56
N SER A 32 16.73 9.61 8.56
CA SER A 32 17.74 9.80 7.50
C SER A 32 17.14 9.87 6.07
N LEU A 33 15.97 10.49 5.95
CA LEU A 33 15.26 10.70 4.69
C LEU A 33 15.33 12.17 4.25
N SER A 34 15.06 12.43 2.96
CA SER A 34 14.71 13.77 2.52
C SER A 34 13.27 14.10 2.95
N VAL A 35 12.94 15.38 3.12
CA VAL A 35 11.57 15.81 3.45
C VAL A 35 10.58 15.32 2.40
N GLY A 36 10.92 15.43 1.11
CA GLY A 36 10.06 14.94 0.02
C GLY A 36 9.86 13.43 0.04
N GLU A 37 10.89 12.66 0.39
CA GLU A 37 10.79 11.20 0.51
C GLU A 37 9.93 10.79 1.71
N ALA A 38 10.10 11.46 2.86
CA ALA A 38 9.26 11.24 4.03
C ALA A 38 7.78 11.51 3.72
N PHE A 39 7.48 12.60 2.99
CA PHE A 39 6.11 12.90 2.55
C PHE A 39 5.55 11.88 1.58
N LYS A 40 6.34 11.46 0.58
CA LYS A 40 5.89 10.43 -0.38
C LYS A 40 5.54 9.14 0.34
N ARG A 41 6.42 8.66 1.22
CA ARG A 41 6.17 7.43 2.00
C ARG A 41 4.92 7.55 2.86
N ALA A 42 4.82 8.60 3.66
CA ALA A 42 3.67 8.80 4.54
C ALA A 42 2.34 8.94 3.77
N LEU A 43 2.38 9.52 2.56
CA LEU A 43 1.20 9.60 1.70
C LEU A 43 0.80 8.23 1.15
N PHE A 44 1.74 7.48 0.58
CA PHE A 44 1.45 6.17 0.00
C PHE A 44 1.09 5.13 1.06
N GLU A 45 1.75 5.13 2.21
CA GLU A 45 1.41 4.27 3.35
C GLU A 45 -0.05 4.46 3.76
N ARG A 46 -0.54 5.71 3.84
CA ARG A 46 -1.94 5.96 4.17
C ARG A 46 -2.91 5.57 3.07
N ILE A 47 -2.53 5.71 1.80
CA ILE A 47 -3.34 5.25 0.67
C ILE A 47 -3.43 3.72 0.67
N GLU A 48 -2.31 3.04 0.91
CA GLU A 48 -2.23 1.58 1.01
C GLU A 48 -3.10 1.08 2.16
N ASP A 49 -2.97 1.65 3.36
CA ASP A 49 -3.81 1.29 4.51
C ASP A 49 -5.31 1.42 4.20
N GLU A 50 -5.74 2.53 3.60
CA GLU A 50 -7.15 2.75 3.23
C GLU A 50 -7.62 1.76 2.15
N TYR A 51 -6.77 1.46 1.17
CA TYR A 51 -7.08 0.51 0.11
C TYR A 51 -7.16 -0.93 0.63
N ASP A 52 -6.20 -1.35 1.45
CA ASP A 52 -6.14 -2.68 2.04
C ASP A 52 -7.37 -2.97 2.90
N ILE A 53 -7.86 -1.98 3.66
CA ILE A 53 -9.10 -2.11 4.43
C ILE A 53 -10.29 -2.40 3.50
N VAL A 54 -10.44 -1.64 2.42
CA VAL A 54 -11.55 -1.82 1.47
C VAL A 54 -11.49 -3.21 0.83
N VAL A 55 -10.32 -3.63 0.36
CA VAL A 55 -10.14 -4.95 -0.26
C VAL A 55 -10.43 -6.08 0.74
N ALA A 56 -9.98 -5.94 1.98
CA ALA A 56 -10.24 -6.92 3.03
C ALA A 56 -11.75 -7.02 3.35
N ASP A 57 -12.45 -5.89 3.45
CA ASP A 57 -13.89 -5.85 3.70
C ASP A 57 -14.68 -6.51 2.55
N GLU A 58 -14.29 -6.26 1.29
CA GLU A 58 -14.89 -6.90 0.11
C GLU A 58 -14.68 -8.41 0.13
N ALA A 59 -13.45 -8.88 0.33
CA ALA A 59 -13.12 -10.31 0.40
C ALA A 59 -13.85 -11.00 1.56
N TYR A 60 -13.94 -10.34 2.72
CA TYR A 60 -14.67 -10.87 3.86
C TYR A 60 -16.17 -10.99 3.61
N LYS A 61 -16.76 -9.99 2.95
CA LYS A 61 -18.17 -10.02 2.55
C LYS A 61 -18.46 -11.16 1.57
N GLU A 62 -17.60 -11.35 0.56
CA GLU A 62 -17.73 -12.47 -0.38
C GLU A 62 -17.67 -13.82 0.35
N TYR A 63 -16.75 -13.97 1.32
CA TYR A 63 -16.68 -15.16 2.15
C TYR A 63 -17.97 -15.41 2.94
N LEU A 64 -18.55 -14.37 3.56
CA LEU A 64 -19.83 -14.48 4.26
C LEU A 64 -20.97 -14.87 3.30
N ASP A 65 -21.06 -14.22 2.15
CA ASP A 65 -22.08 -14.47 1.12
C ASP A 65 -21.94 -15.89 0.51
N SER A 66 -20.73 -16.45 0.50
CA SER A 66 -20.46 -17.84 0.08
C SER A 66 -21.00 -18.90 1.06
N GLY A 67 -21.45 -18.48 2.25
CA GLY A 67 -21.89 -19.34 3.33
C GLY A 67 -20.75 -19.83 4.22
N CYS A 68 -19.65 -19.07 4.32
CA CYS A 68 -18.49 -19.39 5.17
C CYS A 68 -17.87 -20.76 4.84
N LYS A 69 -17.72 -21.07 3.55
CA LYS A 69 -17.19 -22.37 3.11
C LYS A 69 -15.71 -22.47 3.44
N SER A 70 -15.31 -23.55 4.10
CA SER A 70 -13.92 -23.90 4.31
C SER A 70 -13.49 -24.98 3.33
N THR A 71 -12.29 -24.86 2.77
CA THR A 71 -11.63 -25.92 2.01
C THR A 71 -10.46 -26.51 2.82
N PRO A 72 -10.21 -27.82 2.73
CA PRO A 72 -8.98 -28.39 3.26
C PRO A 72 -7.77 -27.76 2.60
N ILE A 73 -6.73 -27.48 3.39
CA ILE A 73 -5.53 -26.78 2.92
C ILE A 73 -4.86 -27.47 1.72
N ALA A 74 -4.93 -28.80 1.62
CA ALA A 74 -4.37 -29.56 0.50
C ALA A 74 -5.13 -29.33 -0.81
N ASP A 75 -6.45 -29.16 -0.75
CA ASP A 75 -7.27 -28.89 -1.94
C ASP A 75 -7.09 -27.44 -2.41
N PHE A 76 -6.98 -26.49 -1.48
CA PHE A 76 -6.67 -25.08 -1.77
C PHE A 76 -5.35 -24.91 -2.53
N TRP A 77 -4.26 -25.56 -2.07
CA TRP A 77 -2.98 -25.47 -2.78
C TRP A 77 -3.05 -26.06 -4.18
N ARG A 78 -3.80 -27.16 -4.37
CA ARG A 78 -4.01 -27.74 -5.70
C ARG A 78 -4.73 -26.77 -6.63
N GLU A 79 -5.79 -26.12 -6.15
CA GLU A 79 -6.54 -25.10 -6.91
C GLU A 79 -5.65 -23.91 -7.31
N LEU A 80 -4.83 -23.40 -6.38
CA LEU A 80 -3.91 -22.29 -6.67
C LEU A 80 -2.82 -22.66 -7.68
N ASP A 81 -2.23 -23.84 -7.54
CA ASP A 81 -1.18 -24.30 -8.47
C ASP A 81 -1.74 -24.50 -9.89
N ASP A 82 -2.99 -24.95 -10.01
CA ASP A 82 -3.69 -25.10 -11.29
C ASP A 82 -4.01 -23.74 -11.96
N GLU A 83 -4.31 -22.69 -11.18
CA GLU A 83 -4.56 -21.32 -11.69
C GLU A 83 -3.28 -20.59 -12.13
N ILE A 84 -2.13 -20.87 -11.51
CA ILE A 84 -0.85 -20.21 -11.81
C ILE A 84 -0.17 -20.78 -13.06
N GLN A 85 -0.60 -21.94 -13.58
CA GLN A 85 -0.02 -22.58 -14.78
C GLN A 85 -0.53 -22.06 -16.14
N CYS A 86 -1.26 -20.94 -16.20
CA CYS A 86 -1.69 -20.29 -17.45
C CYS A 86 -0.72 -19.23 -17.98
#